data_AF-A0A3D2I5Y2-F1
#
_entry.id   AF-A0A3D2I5Y2-F1
#
_cell.length_a   1.000
_cell.length_b   1.000
_cell.length_c   1.000
_cell.angle_alpha   90.00
_cell.angle_beta   90.00
_cell.angle_gamma   90.00
#
_symmetry.space_group_name_H-M   'P 1'
#
loop_
_entity.id
_entity.type
_entity.pdbx_description
1 polymer ?
#
loop_
_entity_poly.entity_id
_entity_poly.type
_entity_poly.pdbx_seq_one_letter_code
_entity_poly.pdbx_strand_id
1 'polypeptide(L)'
;METVGRFAPSPSGRLHLGNLLCALLVWLSARQKDGRVLLRVEDLDTARCPRRYSEQMERDLQWLGLDWDIGPGRDNGTGPYYQSQRTEIYQAALETLREKGLVYPCF
;
A
#
# COMPACT_ATOMS: atom_id res chain seq x y z
N MET A 1 2.02 -1.04 -22.48
CA MET A 1 2.38 -1.25 -21.07
C MET A 1 1.35 -0.53 -20.25
N GLU A 2 0.65 -1.20 -19.34
CA GLU A 2 -0.41 -0.58 -18.57
C GLU A 2 0.18 0.26 -17.42
N THR A 3 -0.31 1.50 -17.23
CA THR A 3 0.16 2.37 -16.14
C THR A 3 -0.54 1.98 -14.85
N VAL A 4 0.23 1.73 -13.78
CA VAL A 4 -0.32 1.50 -12.43
C VAL A 4 0.34 2.45 -11.43
N GLY A 5 -0.44 3.39 -10.89
CA GLY A 5 -0.03 4.26 -9.79
C GLY A 5 -0.28 3.59 -8.43
N ARG A 6 0.60 3.79 -7.46
CA ARG A 6 0.45 3.22 -6.11
C ARG A 6 0.42 4.30 -5.04
N PHE A 7 -0.64 4.31 -4.24
CA PHE A 7 -0.66 5.01 -2.95
C PHE A 7 -0.42 4.00 -1.83
N ALA A 8 0.64 4.21 -1.05
CA ALA A 8 1.06 3.28 0.01
C ALA A 8 1.30 3.98 1.35
N PRO A 9 0.23 4.37 2.06
CA PRO A 9 0.31 5.04 3.34
C PRO A 9 0.55 4.08 4.50
N SER A 10 1.32 4.53 5.50
CA SER A 10 1.33 3.94 6.84
C SER A 10 0.22 4.56 7.68
N PRO A 11 -0.78 3.79 8.15
CA PRO A 11 -1.95 4.32 8.85
C PRO A 11 -1.65 4.59 10.33
N SER A 12 -0.67 5.45 10.62
CA SER A 12 -0.26 5.80 12.00
C SER A 12 -1.16 6.85 12.67
N GLY A 13 -2.12 7.39 11.92
CA GLY A 13 -3.04 8.44 12.35
C GLY A 13 -4.09 8.71 11.28
N ARG A 14 -4.81 9.82 11.42
CA ARG A 14 -5.77 10.28 10.40
C ARG A 14 -5.05 10.69 9.11
N LEU A 15 -5.76 10.59 7.99
CA LEU A 15 -5.27 11.08 6.70
C LEU A 15 -5.02 12.60 6.78
N HIS A 16 -3.76 13.02 6.68
CA HIS A 16 -3.38 14.43 6.65
C HIS A 16 -3.25 14.95 5.22
N LEU A 17 -3.20 16.28 5.06
CA LEU A 17 -3.19 16.95 3.75
C LEU A 17 -2.03 16.51 2.84
N GLY A 18 -0.83 16.30 3.40
CA GLY A 18 0.30 15.74 2.63
C GLY A 18 0.00 14.35 2.02
N ASN A 19 -0.59 13.43 2.79
CA ASN A 19 -0.98 12.13 2.26
C ASN A 19 -2.09 12.25 1.22
N LEU A 20 -3.05 13.15 1.45
CA LEU A 20 -4.11 13.44 0.49
C LEU A 20 -3.55 13.98 -0.83
N LEU A 21 -2.60 14.92 -0.78
CA LEU A 21 -1.94 15.45 -1.96
C LEU A 21 -1.22 14.32 -2.73
N CYS A 22 -0.48 13.45 -2.03
CA CYS A 22 0.14 12.29 -2.66
C CYS A 22 -0.87 11.35 -3.30
N ALA A 23 -1.98 11.03 -2.62
CA ALA A 23 -3.05 10.20 -3.15
C ALA A 23 -3.68 10.82 -4.42
N LEU A 24 -3.96 12.12 -4.39
CA LEU A 24 -4.49 12.86 -5.53
C LEU A 24 -3.53 12.85 -6.72
N LEU A 25 -2.22 13.07 -6.50
CA LEU A 25 -1.21 13.04 -7.55
C LEU A 25 -1.08 11.64 -8.18
N VAL A 26 -1.09 10.59 -7.36
CA VAL A 26 -1.11 9.20 -7.85
C VAL A 26 -2.35 8.95 -8.70
N TRP A 27 -3.52 9.34 -8.19
CA TRP A 27 -4.80 9.14 -8.85
C TRP A 27 -4.85 9.87 -10.20
N LEU A 28 -4.58 11.18 -10.22
CA LEU A 28 -4.55 11.97 -11.45
C LEU A 28 -3.53 11.43 -12.46
N SER A 29 -2.33 11.05 -12.00
CA SER A 29 -1.27 10.57 -12.87
C SER A 29 -1.60 9.24 -13.56
N ALA A 30 -2.33 8.36 -12.86
CA ALA A 30 -2.82 7.10 -13.42
C ALA A 30 -4.04 7.33 -14.32
N ARG A 31 -5.05 8.05 -13.83
CA ARG A 31 -6.32 8.27 -14.55
C ARG A 31 -6.13 9.03 -15.86
N GLN A 32 -5.23 10.02 -15.93
CA GLN A 32 -4.96 10.74 -17.18
C GLN A 32 -4.33 9.87 -18.28
N LYS A 33 -3.87 8.65 -17.94
CA LYS A 33 -3.26 7.68 -18.87
C LYS A 33 -4.11 6.43 -19.03
N ASP A 34 -5.40 6.50 -18.66
CA ASP A 34 -6.31 5.36 -18.59
C ASP A 34 -5.73 4.18 -17.78
N GLY A 35 -4.92 4.51 -16.77
CA GLY A 35 -4.24 3.57 -15.90
C GLY A 35 -5.04 3.22 -14.65
N ARG A 36 -4.46 2.31 -13.85
CA ARG A 36 -5.03 1.84 -12.59
C ARG A 36 -4.38 2.45 -11.37
N VAL A 37 -5.13 2.55 -10.28
CA VAL A 37 -4.68 2.98 -8.96
C VAL A 37 -4.66 1.78 -8.01
N LEU A 38 -3.53 1.56 -7.35
CA LEU A 38 -3.34 0.55 -6.32
C LEU A 38 -3.25 1.20 -4.94
N LEU A 39 -4.11 0.77 -4.01
CA LEU A 39 -4.01 1.09 -2.59
C LEU A 39 -3.35 -0.07 -1.84
N ARG A 40 -2.23 0.20 -1.15
CA ARG A 40 -1.58 -0.77 -0.25
C ARG A 40 -1.34 -0.16 1.12
N VAL A 41 -1.79 -0.83 2.16
CA VAL A 41 -1.67 -0.34 3.53
C VAL A 41 -0.35 -0.84 4.14
N GLU A 42 0.52 0.08 4.55
CA GLU A 42 1.85 -0.20 5.11
C GLU A 42 1.78 -0.22 6.65
N ASP A 43 1.14 -1.26 7.19
CA ASP A 43 0.77 -1.43 8.61
C ASP A 43 1.71 -2.37 9.40
N LEU A 44 2.99 -2.45 9.03
CA LEU A 44 3.97 -3.34 9.69
C LEU A 44 4.21 -2.98 11.17
N ASP A 45 4.09 -1.70 11.52
CA ASP A 45 4.18 -1.26 12.91
C ASP A 45 2.81 -1.31 13.58
N THR A 46 2.44 -2.49 14.11
CA THR A 46 1.13 -2.73 14.71
C THR A 46 0.84 -1.83 15.92
N ALA A 47 1.87 -1.39 16.64
CA ALA A 47 1.72 -0.49 17.79
C ALA A 47 1.32 0.92 17.35
N ARG A 48 1.89 1.41 16.23
CA ARG A 48 1.57 2.73 15.69
C ARG A 48 0.42 2.72 14.69
N CYS A 49 0.09 1.59 14.09
CA CYS A 49 -0.87 1.45 12.99
C CYS A 49 -2.12 0.63 13.37
N PRO A 50 -2.94 1.08 14.34
CA PRO A 50 -4.17 0.37 14.67
C PRO A 50 -5.12 0.37 13.46
N ARG A 51 -5.77 -0.77 13.24
CA ARG A 51 -6.68 -1.04 12.10
C ARG A 51 -7.72 0.06 11.86
N ARG A 52 -8.20 0.73 12.92
CA ARG A 52 -9.15 1.85 12.81
C ARG A 52 -8.69 2.98 11.89
N TYR A 53 -7.37 3.23 11.79
CA TYR A 53 -6.84 4.31 10.97
C TYR A 53 -6.78 3.91 9.50
N SER A 54 -6.49 2.66 9.16
CA SER A 54 -6.58 2.21 7.76
C SER A 54 -8.03 2.20 7.29
N GLU A 55 -8.95 1.71 8.12
CA GLU A 55 -10.38 1.74 7.80
C GLU A 55 -10.92 3.17 7.64
N GLN A 56 -10.50 4.11 8.50
CA GLN A 56 -10.89 5.51 8.36
C GLN A 56 -10.32 6.13 7.08
N MET A 57 -9.04 5.91 6.79
CA MET A 57 -8.39 6.38 5.58
C MET A 57 -9.06 5.83 4.31
N GLU A 58 -9.41 4.55 4.29
CA GLU A 58 -10.15 3.93 3.18
C GLU A 58 -11.50 4.61 2.95
N ARG A 59 -12.24 4.92 4.03
CA ARG A 59 -13.50 5.69 3.95
C ARG A 59 -13.28 7.13 3.47
N ASP A 60 -12.25 7.81 3.97
CA ASP A 60 -11.94 9.21 3.60
C ASP A 60 -11.60 9.30 2.10
N LEU A 61 -10.79 8.38 1.58
CA LEU A 61 -10.46 8.31 0.16
C LEU A 61 -11.69 8.06 -0.72
N GLN A 62 -12.56 7.12 -0.31
CA GLN A 62 -13.82 6.85 -1.02
C GLN A 62 -14.75 8.07 -1.01
N TRP A 63 -14.88 8.75 0.13
CA TRP A 63 -15.69 9.95 0.27
C TRP A 63 -15.19 11.10 -0.64
N LEU A 64 -13.88 11.23 -0.81
CA LEU A 64 -13.24 12.21 -1.68
C LEU A 64 -13.29 11.84 -3.18
N GLY A 65 -13.80 10.65 -3.54
CA GLY A 65 -13.77 10.15 -4.91
C GLY A 65 -12.38 9.70 -5.39
N LEU A 66 -11.42 9.56 -4.49
CA LEU A 66 -10.08 9.05 -4.76
C LEU A 66 -10.07 7.52 -4.63
N ASP A 67 -10.82 6.87 -5.51
CA ASP A 67 -10.97 5.43 -5.52
C ASP A 67 -9.71 4.69 -6.01
N TRP A 68 -9.66 3.38 -5.76
CA TRP A 68 -8.59 2.49 -6.22
C TRP A 68 -9.17 1.32 -7.01
N ASP A 69 -8.46 0.83 -8.01
CA ASP A 69 -8.87 -0.34 -8.80
C ASP A 69 -8.35 -1.65 -8.19
N ILE A 70 -7.24 -1.58 -7.45
CA ILE A 70 -6.57 -2.72 -6.82
C ILE A 70 -6.28 -2.36 -5.36
N GLY A 71 -6.70 -3.18 -4.39
CA GLY A 71 -6.47 -2.88 -2.98
C GLY A 71 -7.43 -3.59 -2.04
N PRO A 72 -7.54 -3.15 -0.76
CA PRO A 72 -8.55 -3.64 0.16
C PRO A 72 -9.95 -3.65 -0.48
N GLY A 73 -10.63 -4.79 -0.42
CA GLY A 73 -11.96 -4.99 -1.02
C GLY A 73 -12.00 -5.05 -2.56
N ARG A 74 -10.88 -4.89 -3.27
CA ARG A 74 -10.77 -4.93 -4.73
C ARG A 74 -9.53 -5.73 -5.14
N ASP A 75 -9.62 -7.06 -5.00
CA ASP A 75 -8.50 -7.95 -5.30
C ASP A 75 -8.37 -8.24 -6.81
N ASN A 76 -7.13 -8.32 -7.30
CA ASN A 76 -6.78 -8.72 -8.66
C ASN A 76 -5.83 -9.94 -8.70
N GLY A 77 -5.66 -10.65 -7.58
CA GLY A 77 -4.75 -11.77 -7.43
C GLY A 77 -3.32 -11.39 -7.02
N THR A 78 -3.05 -10.11 -6.72
CA THR A 78 -1.74 -9.65 -6.20
C THR A 78 -1.73 -9.31 -4.71
N GLY A 79 -2.86 -9.55 -4.03
CA GLY A 79 -2.99 -9.39 -2.58
C GLY A 79 -2.08 -10.34 -1.79
N PRO A 80 -2.12 -10.27 -0.45
CA PRO A 80 -2.90 -9.35 0.39
C PRO A 80 -2.43 -7.88 0.29
N TYR A 81 -3.31 -6.91 0.54
CA TYR A 81 -2.99 -5.46 0.41
C TYR A 81 -2.67 -4.76 1.73
N TYR A 82 -2.70 -5.48 2.85
CA TYR A 82 -2.13 -5.05 4.12
C TYR A 82 -0.78 -5.72 4.29
N GLN A 83 0.28 -4.95 4.54
CA GLN A 83 1.63 -5.50 4.67
C GLN A 83 1.78 -6.44 5.87
N SER A 84 1.05 -6.19 6.95
CA SER A 84 0.98 -7.09 8.11
C SER A 84 0.57 -8.53 7.74
N GLN A 85 -0.08 -8.72 6.59
CA GLN A 85 -0.53 -10.01 6.06
C GLN A 85 0.45 -10.62 5.05
N ARG A 86 1.63 -10.02 4.82
CA ARG A 86 2.58 -10.41 3.76
C ARG A 86 3.90 -10.99 4.29
N THR A 87 3.97 -11.36 5.57
CA THR A 87 5.19 -11.87 6.22
C THR A 87 5.89 -12.99 5.44
N GLU A 88 5.13 -13.96 4.92
CA GLU A 88 5.66 -15.08 4.14
C GLU A 88 6.37 -14.61 2.86
N ILE A 89 5.83 -13.58 2.19
CA ILE A 89 6.41 -13.00 0.97
C ILE A 89 7.75 -12.34 1.29
N TYR A 90 7.84 -11.63 2.42
CA TYR A 90 9.09 -11.01 2.86
C TYR A 90 10.15 -12.05 3.26
N GLN A 91 9.73 -13.13 3.93
CA GLN A 91 10.63 -14.24 4.28
C GLN A 91 11.17 -14.94 3.04
N ALA A 92 10.32 -15.24 2.05
CA ALA A 92 10.76 -15.85 0.79
C ALA A 92 11.72 -14.94 0.00
N ALA A 93 11.46 -13.62 -0.01
CA ALA A 93 12.36 -12.65 -0.62
C ALA A 93 13.71 -12.58 0.11
N LEU A 94 13.71 -12.59 1.44
CA LEU A 94 14.91 -12.63 2.26
C LEU A 94 15.73 -13.91 2.01
N GLU A 95 15.07 -15.07 1.91
CA GLU A 95 15.71 -16.33 1.59
C GLU A 95 16.40 -16.28 0.22
N THR A 96 15.70 -15.77 -0.79
CA THR A 96 16.25 -15.59 -2.14
C THR A 96 17.51 -14.72 -2.12
N LEU A 97 17.54 -13.67 -1.29
CA LEU A 97 18.72 -12.81 -1.14
C LEU A 97 19.84 -13.52 -0.38
N ARG A 98 19.50 -14.37 0.60
CA ARG A 98 20.45 -15.19 1.36
C ARG A 98 21.14 -16.22 0.48
N GLU A 99 20.39 -16.94 -0.34
CA GLU A 99 20.94 -17.92 -1.30
C GLU A 99 21.91 -17.26 -2.31
N LYS A 100 21.65 -16.01 -2.67
CA LYS A 100 22.53 -15.22 -3.56
C LYS A 100 23.73 -14.60 -2.86
N GLY A 101 23.89 -14.77 -1.55
CA GLY A 101 24.96 -14.13 -0.76
C GLY A 101 24.84 -12.60 -0.70
N LEU A 102 23.64 -12.04 -0.83
CA LEU A 102 23.39 -10.59 -0.88
C LEU A 102 22.96 -9.98 0.46
N VAL A 103 22.93 -10.78 1.54
CA VAL A 103 22.58 -10.33 2.89
C VAL A 103 23.60 -10.82 3.90
N TYR A 104 23.75 -10.07 4.98
CA TYR A 104 24.56 -10.42 6.13
C TYR A 104 23.77 -10.11 7.41
N PRO A 105 23.94 -10.91 8.48
CA PRO A 105 23.30 -10.62 9.76
C PRO A 105 23.99 -9.42 10.45
N CYS A 106 23.18 -8.61 11.16
CA CYS A 106 23.66 -7.56 12.06
C CYS A 106 23.28 -7.98 13.48
N PHE A 107 24.28 -8.08 14.37
CA PHE A 107 24.13 -8.56 15.74
C PHE A 107 24.34 -7.44 16.75
#